data_AF-A0A814NH96-F1
#
_entry.id   AF-A0A814NH96-F1
#
_cell.length_a   1.000
_cell.length_b   1.000
_cell.length_c   1.000
_cell.angle_alpha   90.00
_cell.angle_beta   90.00
_cell.angle_gamma   90.00
#
_symmetry.space_group_name_H-M   'P 1'
#
loop_
_entity.id
_entity.type
_entity.pdbx_description
1 polymer ?
#
loop_
_entity_poly.entity_id
_entity_poly.type
_entity_poly.pdbx_seq_one_letter_code
_entity_poly.pdbx_strand_id
1 'polypeptide(L)'
;MPGCLITWIQFSSSKKGNHVVDSDAFKHRNTFFKIYSLTGRRIRDFSNYPEEDEVLFLPHSAFLVFNHTISHHGEQHTIYMRQVELGLCKWSVLWVDDRIFVKDWQNKSHMENASAKALNLNVHFIPKSCTESALSFLRSPFGQRLKNQTTFRIVTDMYRDNEQPAHNAGARLIKQIRQMGFQNPCLVFVGDKQKAEQTIQSEMNSREQKDIRVTTETNDLINFVNFDQNV
;
A
#
# COMPACT_ATOMS: atom_id res chain seq x y z
N MET A 1 17.66 -10.83 7.05
CA MET A 1 17.13 -11.99 6.29
C MET A 1 15.72 -11.65 5.80
N PRO A 2 15.23 -12.27 4.70
CA PRO A 2 13.83 -12.12 4.30
C PRO A 2 12.88 -12.44 5.46
N GLY A 3 11.81 -11.67 5.60
CA GLY A 3 10.87 -11.73 6.73
C GLY A 3 11.26 -10.86 7.93
N CYS A 4 12.50 -10.38 8.02
CA CYS A 4 12.90 -9.47 9.10
C CYS A 4 12.31 -8.07 8.92
N LEU A 5 12.02 -7.43 10.05
CA LEU A 5 11.64 -6.02 10.13
C LEU A 5 12.84 -5.20 10.59
N ILE A 6 13.18 -4.17 9.84
CA ILE A 6 14.26 -3.22 10.14
C ILE A 6 13.63 -1.88 10.47
N THR A 7 14.01 -1.26 11.59
CA THR A 7 13.57 0.09 11.93
C THR A 7 14.76 1.03 11.88
N TRP A 8 14.63 2.08 11.08
CA TRP A 8 15.62 3.15 11.03
C TRP A 8 15.25 4.24 12.02
N ILE A 9 16.05 4.39 13.06
CA ILE A 9 15.79 5.31 14.18
C ILE A 9 16.11 6.77 13.85
N GLN A 10 16.88 7.02 12.79
CA GLN A 10 17.28 8.34 12.33
C GLN A 10 16.65 8.62 10.96
N PHE A 11 16.69 9.89 10.55
CA PHE A 11 16.46 10.25 9.17
C PHE A 11 17.37 9.40 8.27
N SER A 12 16.80 8.87 7.20
CA SER A 12 17.54 8.04 6.26
C SER A 12 17.36 8.60 4.87
N SER A 13 18.48 8.80 4.19
CA SER A 13 18.54 9.36 2.84
C SER A 13 18.66 8.24 1.81
N SER A 14 18.07 8.45 0.64
CA SER A 14 18.15 7.55 -0.50
C SER A 14 18.02 8.33 -1.80
N LYS A 15 18.36 7.70 -2.94
CA LYS A 15 18.12 8.26 -4.28
C LYS A 15 16.86 7.65 -4.89
N LYS A 16 16.03 8.47 -5.55
CA LYS A 16 14.96 7.96 -6.41
C LYS A 16 15.53 7.33 -7.69
N GLY A 17 15.17 6.07 -7.96
CA GLY A 17 15.47 5.39 -9.22
C GLY A 17 16.12 4.01 -9.05
N ASN A 18 16.48 3.38 -10.16
CA ASN A 18 17.12 2.05 -10.17
C ASN A 18 18.65 2.13 -10.25
N HIS A 19 19.19 3.32 -10.48
CA HIS A 19 20.62 3.54 -10.59
C HIS A 19 21.14 4.03 -9.23
N VAL A 20 22.24 3.43 -8.78
CA VAL A 20 23.03 4.01 -7.69
C VAL A 20 23.47 5.40 -8.15
N VAL A 21 23.53 6.39 -7.26
CA VAL A 21 24.19 7.66 -7.60
C VAL A 21 25.56 7.27 -8.15
N ASP A 22 25.89 7.66 -9.38
CA ASP A 22 27.22 7.43 -9.98
C ASP A 22 28.27 8.37 -9.35
N SER A 23 28.09 8.65 -8.05
CA SER A 23 29.01 9.37 -7.19
C SER A 23 29.96 8.36 -6.56
N ASP A 24 31.24 8.71 -6.51
CA ASP A 24 32.29 7.90 -5.88
C ASP A 24 31.97 7.51 -4.43
N ALA A 25 31.16 8.32 -3.72
CA ALA A 25 30.75 8.09 -2.33
C ALA A 25 29.99 6.77 -2.07
N PHE A 26 29.24 6.28 -3.06
CA PHE A 26 28.37 5.10 -2.92
C PHE A 26 28.73 3.94 -3.85
N LYS A 27 29.51 4.20 -4.90
CA LYS A 27 29.89 3.20 -5.92
C LYS A 27 30.67 1.99 -5.36
N HIS A 28 31.44 2.20 -4.30
CA HIS A 28 32.28 1.17 -3.68
C HIS A 28 31.63 0.46 -2.49
N ARG A 29 30.34 0.73 -2.21
CA ARG A 29 29.66 0.09 -1.08
C ARG A 29 29.31 -1.34 -1.44
N ASN A 30 29.40 -2.22 -0.45
CA ASN A 30 29.12 -3.64 -0.58
C ASN A 30 27.66 -3.99 -0.27
N THR A 31 26.85 -3.05 0.20
CA THR A 31 25.45 -3.26 0.56
C THR A 31 24.57 -2.19 -0.05
N PHE A 32 23.54 -2.62 -0.77
CA PHE A 32 22.56 -1.78 -1.43
C PHE A 32 21.16 -2.08 -0.91
N PHE A 33 20.43 -1.03 -0.58
CA PHE A 33 19.03 -1.12 -0.16
C PHE A 33 18.13 -0.68 -1.30
N LYS A 34 17.32 -1.60 -1.84
CA LYS A 34 16.26 -1.27 -2.80
C LYS A 34 14.95 -1.15 -2.05
N ILE A 35 14.49 0.07 -1.89
CA ILE A 35 13.39 0.41 -0.99
C ILE A 35 12.14 0.73 -1.81
N TYR A 36 11.07 -0.01 -1.55
CA TYR A 36 9.73 0.39 -1.96
C TYR A 36 9.07 1.17 -0.82
N SER A 37 8.78 2.44 -1.06
CA SER A 37 8.11 3.33 -0.10
C SER A 37 7.10 4.24 -0.79
N LEU A 38 6.03 4.56 -0.07
CA LEU A 38 5.01 5.54 -0.46
C LEU A 38 5.11 6.85 0.34
N THR A 39 5.92 6.90 1.41
CA THR A 39 5.99 8.05 2.31
C THR A 39 7.33 8.80 2.24
N GLY A 40 8.32 8.25 1.52
CA GLY A 40 9.58 8.94 1.28
C GLY A 40 9.33 10.32 0.66
N ARG A 41 9.93 11.36 1.23
CA ARG A 41 9.76 12.73 0.75
C ARG A 41 10.89 13.08 -0.19
N ARG A 42 10.54 13.37 -1.45
CA ARG A 42 11.50 13.92 -2.39
C ARG A 42 11.85 15.34 -1.96
N ILE A 43 13.14 15.63 -1.78
CA ILE A 43 13.62 16.94 -1.32
C ILE A 43 14.46 17.68 -2.35
N ARG A 44 14.43 17.24 -3.62
CA ARG A 44 15.17 17.84 -4.74
C ARG A 44 15.05 19.37 -4.79
N ASP A 45 13.85 19.91 -4.62
CA ASP A 45 13.59 21.35 -4.77
C ASP A 45 14.08 22.18 -3.57
N PHE A 46 14.50 21.51 -2.49
CA PHE A 46 15.02 22.11 -1.25
C PHE A 46 16.49 21.78 -1.00
N SER A 47 17.10 20.93 -1.83
CA SER A 47 18.48 20.49 -1.68
C SER A 47 19.43 21.41 -2.45
N ASN A 48 20.62 21.62 -1.89
CA ASN A 48 21.73 22.26 -2.60
C ASN A 48 22.32 21.36 -3.71
N TYR A 49 21.96 20.07 -3.71
CA TYR A 49 22.43 19.04 -4.66
C TYR A 49 21.23 18.36 -5.34
N PRO A 50 20.47 19.07 -6.19
CA PRO A 50 19.23 18.57 -6.79
C PRO A 50 19.43 17.33 -7.70
N GLU A 51 20.63 17.12 -8.22
CA GLU A 51 21.05 15.97 -9.03
C GLU A 51 21.09 14.65 -8.25
N GLU A 52 21.20 14.71 -6.92
CA GLU A 52 21.13 13.53 -6.06
C GLU A 52 19.73 12.90 -6.10
N ASP A 53 18.71 13.64 -6.51
CA ASP A 53 17.30 13.24 -6.54
C ASP A 53 16.89 12.54 -5.23
N GLU A 54 17.27 13.20 -4.12
CA GLU A 54 17.19 12.65 -2.78
C GLU A 54 15.74 12.45 -2.32
N VAL A 55 15.52 11.29 -1.70
CA VAL A 55 14.29 10.89 -1.02
C VAL A 55 14.62 10.59 0.44
N LEU A 56 14.00 11.38 1.32
CA LEU A 56 14.21 11.32 2.76
C LEU A 56 13.10 10.51 3.44
N PHE A 57 13.51 9.62 4.35
CA PHE A 57 12.63 8.90 5.25
C PHE A 57 12.70 9.49 6.65
N LEU A 58 11.54 9.59 7.31
CA LEU A 58 11.45 10.09 8.68
C LEU A 58 12.07 9.09 9.68
N PRO A 59 12.53 9.57 10.86
CA PRO A 59 12.88 8.69 11.97
C PRO A 59 11.78 7.68 12.29
N HIS A 60 12.18 6.50 12.74
CA HIS A 60 11.32 5.36 13.04
C HIS A 60 10.60 4.74 11.83
N SER A 61 11.03 5.04 10.61
CA SER A 61 10.56 4.32 9.43
C SER A 61 10.90 2.83 9.56
N ALA A 62 9.90 1.98 9.38
CA ALA A 62 10.02 0.54 9.51
C ALA A 62 9.95 -0.13 8.14
N PHE A 63 10.76 -1.15 7.89
CA PHE A 63 10.89 -1.79 6.59
C PHE A 63 10.90 -3.32 6.74
N LEU A 64 10.07 -4.00 5.97
CA LEU A 64 10.08 -5.44 5.82
C LEU A 64 11.09 -5.82 4.73
N VAL A 65 12.07 -6.63 5.08
CA VAL A 65 12.97 -7.26 4.10
C VAL A 65 12.21 -8.39 3.42
N PHE A 66 12.02 -8.30 2.11
CA PHE A 66 11.27 -9.33 1.37
C PHE A 66 12.16 -10.14 0.41
N ASN A 67 13.34 -9.63 0.05
CA ASN A 67 14.32 -10.38 -0.73
C ASN A 67 15.74 -9.94 -0.39
N HIS A 68 16.71 -10.83 -0.59
CA HIS A 68 18.14 -10.56 -0.43
C HIS A 68 18.89 -11.36 -1.48
N THR A 69 19.62 -10.66 -2.36
CA THR A 69 20.46 -11.27 -3.37
C THR A 69 21.92 -10.93 -3.10
N ILE A 70 22.81 -11.88 -3.38
CA ILE A 70 24.25 -11.69 -3.28
C ILE A 70 24.84 -11.80 -4.69
N SER A 71 25.64 -10.83 -5.09
CA SER A 71 26.32 -10.72 -6.38
C SER A 71 27.83 -10.58 -6.18
N HIS A 72 28.60 -10.52 -7.29
CA HIS A 72 30.06 -10.35 -7.29
C HIS A 72 30.78 -11.31 -6.33
N HIS A 73 30.64 -12.61 -6.58
CA HIS A 73 31.33 -13.67 -5.82
C HIS A 73 31.11 -13.65 -4.30
N GLY A 74 30.00 -13.08 -3.82
CA GLY A 74 29.71 -13.03 -2.39
C GLY A 74 29.95 -11.67 -1.74
N GLU A 75 30.53 -10.72 -2.47
CA GLU A 75 30.97 -9.46 -1.88
C GLU A 75 29.88 -8.39 -1.86
N GLN A 76 28.89 -8.47 -2.75
CA GLN A 76 27.87 -7.43 -2.89
C GLN A 76 26.48 -7.93 -2.50
N HIS A 77 25.86 -7.26 -1.53
CA HIS A 77 24.55 -7.55 -1.00
C HIS A 77 23.52 -6.55 -1.54
N THR A 78 22.46 -7.04 -2.18
CA THR A 78 21.29 -6.22 -2.48
C THR A 78 20.11 -6.68 -1.62
N ILE A 79 19.66 -5.82 -0.74
CA ILE A 79 18.57 -6.07 0.20
C ILE A 79 17.33 -5.32 -0.30
N TYR A 80 16.29 -6.06 -0.63
CA TYR A 80 15.02 -5.52 -1.09
C TYR A 80 14.10 -5.36 0.10
N MET A 81 13.65 -4.14 0.31
CA MET A 81 12.87 -3.76 1.48
C MET A 81 11.62 -3.01 1.07
N ARG A 82 10.59 -3.12 1.89
CA ARG A 82 9.35 -2.40 1.73
C ARG A 82 8.99 -1.71 3.01
N GLN A 83 8.69 -0.42 2.94
CA GLN A 83 8.23 0.30 4.10
C GLN A 83 6.93 -0.29 4.64
N VAL A 84 6.92 -0.57 5.93
CA VAL A 84 5.77 -1.06 6.68
C VAL A 84 5.07 0.14 7.28
N GLU A 85 3.90 0.44 6.74
CA GLU A 85 3.01 1.43 7.32
C GLU A 85 2.17 0.79 8.44
N LEU A 86 2.32 1.31 9.66
CA LEU A 86 1.56 0.85 10.84
C LEU A 86 0.18 1.50 10.94
N GLY A 87 -0.24 2.31 9.95
CA GLY A 87 -1.54 2.98 9.97
C GLY A 87 -1.69 4.00 11.11
N LEU A 88 -0.59 4.62 11.53
CA LEU A 88 -0.59 5.65 12.59
C LEU A 88 -1.01 7.04 12.10
N CYS A 89 -1.49 7.14 10.87
CA CYS A 89 -1.89 8.38 10.25
C CYS A 89 -3.41 8.53 10.29
N LYS A 90 -3.87 9.77 10.48
CA LYS A 90 -5.29 10.10 10.63
C LYS A 90 -6.10 9.52 9.48
N TRP A 91 -5.61 9.64 8.26
CA TRP A 91 -6.29 9.18 7.04
C TRP A 91 -5.57 7.97 6.47
N SER A 92 -6.25 6.83 6.43
CA SER A 92 -5.65 5.56 6.05
C SER A 92 -6.53 4.79 5.05
N VAL A 93 -5.91 4.18 4.06
CA VAL A 93 -6.57 3.32 3.07
C VAL A 93 -5.92 1.95 3.07
N LEU A 94 -6.67 0.92 3.46
CA LEU A 94 -6.26 -0.47 3.25
C LEU A 94 -6.57 -0.84 1.80
N TRP A 95 -5.53 -1.14 1.01
CA TRP A 95 -5.70 -1.57 -0.39
C TRP A 95 -5.30 -3.03 -0.52
N VAL A 96 -6.21 -3.87 -1.00
CA VAL A 96 -5.99 -5.31 -1.19
C VAL A 96 -6.09 -5.69 -2.66
N ASP A 97 -4.97 -6.10 -3.26
CA ASP A 97 -4.87 -6.47 -4.67
C ASP A 97 -3.69 -7.43 -4.87
N ASP A 98 -3.84 -8.47 -5.67
CA ASP A 98 -2.83 -9.52 -5.84
C ASP A 98 -1.60 -9.06 -6.63
N ARG A 99 -1.73 -7.99 -7.41
CA ARG A 99 -0.66 -7.37 -8.20
C ARG A 99 -0.09 -6.12 -7.55
N ILE A 100 -0.46 -5.81 -6.31
CA ILE A 100 -0.05 -4.58 -5.59
C ILE A 100 1.48 -4.43 -5.41
N PHE A 101 2.26 -5.49 -5.62
CA PHE A 101 3.73 -5.49 -5.59
C PHE A 101 4.39 -5.68 -6.96
N VAL A 102 3.61 -5.84 -8.02
CA VAL A 102 4.11 -5.89 -9.39
C VAL A 102 4.53 -4.49 -9.81
N LYS A 103 5.76 -4.36 -10.31
CA LYS A 103 6.38 -3.07 -10.63
C LYS A 103 5.53 -2.21 -11.56
N ASP A 104 4.98 -2.83 -12.60
CA ASP A 104 4.24 -2.18 -13.69
C ASP A 104 2.72 -2.30 -13.51
N TRP A 105 2.24 -2.52 -12.28
CA TRP A 105 0.82 -2.57 -11.97
C TRP A 105 0.18 -1.18 -12.11
N GLN A 106 -0.81 -1.07 -12.98
CA GLN A 106 -1.39 0.20 -13.42
C GLN A 106 -1.97 1.03 -12.26
N ASN A 107 -2.62 0.36 -11.31
CA ASN A 107 -3.29 1.02 -10.19
C ASN A 107 -2.33 1.65 -9.17
N LYS A 108 -1.03 1.31 -9.23
CA LYS A 108 0.01 1.93 -8.40
C LYS A 108 0.06 3.44 -8.57
N SER A 109 -0.15 3.91 -9.80
CA SER A 109 -0.19 5.34 -10.11
C SER A 109 -1.28 6.08 -9.34
N HIS A 110 -2.42 5.44 -9.04
CA HIS A 110 -3.49 6.05 -8.24
C HIS A 110 -3.06 6.24 -6.79
N MET A 111 -2.36 5.28 -6.20
CA MET A 111 -1.82 5.40 -4.84
C MET A 111 -0.78 6.52 -4.74
N GLU A 112 0.13 6.59 -5.71
CA GLU A 112 1.17 7.63 -5.79
C GLU A 112 0.53 9.02 -5.97
N ASN A 113 -0.44 9.14 -6.88
CA ASN A 113 -1.16 10.39 -7.12
C ASN A 113 -1.96 10.85 -5.90
N ALA A 114 -2.64 9.95 -5.20
CA ALA A 114 -3.38 10.27 -3.99
C ALA A 114 -2.43 10.68 -2.85
N SER A 115 -1.32 9.97 -2.67
CA SER A 115 -0.30 10.31 -1.67
C SER A 115 0.35 11.68 -1.94
N ALA A 116 0.47 12.06 -3.22
CA ALA A 116 1.04 13.34 -3.65
C ALA A 116 0.02 14.50 -3.68
N LYS A 117 -1.24 14.27 -4.05
CA LYS A 117 -2.28 15.31 -4.08
C LYS A 117 -2.84 15.59 -2.69
N ALA A 118 -3.00 14.55 -1.87
CA ALA A 118 -3.50 14.69 -0.52
C ALA A 118 -2.45 15.23 0.46
N LEU A 119 -1.49 16.07 0.03
CA LEU A 119 -0.47 16.67 0.90
C LEU A 119 -1.06 17.36 2.13
N ASN A 120 -2.28 17.91 2.01
CA ASN A 120 -3.00 18.54 3.13
C ASN A 120 -3.64 17.54 4.10
N LEU A 121 -4.01 16.33 3.63
CA LEU A 121 -4.62 15.29 4.47
C LEU A 121 -3.59 14.26 4.95
N ASN A 122 -2.48 14.09 4.23
CA ASN A 122 -1.46 13.08 4.45
C ASN A 122 -2.06 11.67 4.52
N VAL A 123 -2.67 11.22 3.41
CA VAL A 123 -3.27 9.89 3.28
C VAL A 123 -2.19 8.82 3.23
N HIS A 124 -2.31 7.81 4.09
CA HIS A 124 -1.40 6.66 4.12
C HIS A 124 -2.08 5.42 3.56
N PHE A 125 -1.38 4.70 2.69
CA PHE A 125 -1.85 3.43 2.14
C PHE A 125 -1.25 2.26 2.93
N ILE A 126 -2.07 1.24 3.17
CA ILE A 126 -1.71 -0.02 3.81
C ILE A 126 -1.90 -1.12 2.76
N PRO A 127 -0.88 -1.43 1.93
CA PRO A 127 -1.06 -2.33 0.79
C PRO A 127 -0.91 -3.79 1.20
N LYS A 128 -1.80 -4.66 0.73
CA LYS A 128 -1.85 -6.10 1.03
C LYS A 128 -2.10 -6.91 -0.23
N SER A 129 -1.41 -8.03 -0.41
CA SER A 129 -1.50 -8.84 -1.63
C SER A 129 -2.62 -9.87 -1.61
N CYS A 130 -3.21 -10.14 -0.46
CA CYS A 130 -4.25 -11.16 -0.32
C CYS A 130 -5.12 -10.91 0.92
N THR A 131 -6.26 -11.59 0.94
CA THR A 131 -7.28 -11.55 2.00
C THR A 131 -6.67 -11.88 3.37
N GLU A 132 -5.88 -12.94 3.46
CA GLU A 132 -5.27 -13.37 4.73
C GLU A 132 -4.36 -12.29 5.34
N SER A 133 -3.51 -11.68 4.52
CA SER A 133 -2.60 -10.62 4.96
C SER A 133 -3.34 -9.35 5.40
N ALA A 134 -4.46 -9.04 4.74
CA ALA A 134 -5.34 -7.93 5.11
C ALA A 134 -6.05 -8.19 6.45
N LEU A 135 -6.62 -9.38 6.62
CA LEU A 135 -7.29 -9.75 7.87
C LEU A 135 -6.31 -9.83 9.04
N SER A 136 -5.09 -10.32 8.81
CA SER A 136 -4.03 -10.34 9.83
C SER A 136 -3.70 -8.92 10.30
N PHE A 137 -3.63 -7.95 9.39
CA PHE A 137 -3.49 -6.53 9.77
C PHE A 137 -4.71 -6.03 10.56
N LEU A 138 -5.93 -6.33 10.11
CA LEU A 138 -7.15 -5.88 10.79
C LEU A 138 -7.30 -6.49 12.19
N ARG A 139 -6.82 -7.71 12.43
CA ARG A 139 -6.78 -8.35 13.76
C ARG A 139 -5.71 -7.76 14.68
N SER A 140 -4.66 -7.15 14.12
CA SER A 140 -3.60 -6.54 14.90
C SER A 140 -4.09 -5.34 15.72
N PRO A 141 -3.37 -4.94 16.79
CA PRO A 141 -3.70 -3.74 17.55
C PRO A 141 -3.79 -2.47 16.69
N PHE A 142 -3.02 -2.39 15.62
CA PHE A 142 -3.06 -1.25 14.68
C PHE A 142 -4.35 -1.23 13.88
N GLY A 143 -4.73 -2.37 13.30
CA GLY A 143 -5.97 -2.48 12.53
C GLY A 143 -7.22 -2.25 13.39
N GLN A 144 -7.23 -2.75 14.63
CA GLN A 144 -8.35 -2.55 15.55
C GLN A 144 -8.56 -1.07 15.92
N ARG A 145 -7.49 -0.25 15.98
CA ARG A 145 -7.62 1.20 16.21
C ARG A 145 -8.36 1.93 15.08
N LEU A 146 -8.31 1.38 13.86
CA LEU A 146 -8.96 1.96 12.68
C LEU A 146 -10.42 1.53 12.53
N LYS A 147 -10.89 0.60 13.36
CA LYS A 147 -12.24 0.06 13.32
C LYS A 147 -13.28 1.17 13.44
N ASN A 148 -14.14 1.28 12.44
CA ASN A 148 -15.24 2.25 12.35
C ASN A 148 -14.80 3.73 12.34
N GLN A 149 -13.52 4.01 12.18
CA GLN A 149 -13.04 5.39 11.97
C GLN A 149 -13.51 5.90 10.61
N THR A 150 -14.09 7.11 10.57
CA THR A 150 -14.54 7.75 9.32
C THR A 150 -13.39 8.05 8.36
N THR A 151 -12.18 8.10 8.90
CA THR A 151 -10.93 8.36 8.20
C THR A 151 -10.19 7.08 7.77
N PHE A 152 -10.82 5.91 7.92
CA PHE A 152 -10.31 4.63 7.42
C PHE A 152 -11.23 4.07 6.34
N ARG A 153 -10.66 3.81 5.16
CA ARG A 153 -11.35 3.28 3.98
C ARG A 153 -10.67 2.01 3.47
N ILE A 154 -11.41 1.17 2.78
CA ILE A 154 -10.91 -0.12 2.27
C ILE A 154 -11.15 -0.17 0.76
N VAL A 155 -10.12 -0.49 -0.01
CA VAL A 155 -10.18 -0.72 -1.45
C VAL A 155 -9.79 -2.17 -1.73
N THR A 156 -10.55 -2.86 -2.56
CA THR A 156 -10.22 -4.23 -3.00
C THR A 156 -10.61 -4.44 -4.46
N ASP A 157 -9.90 -5.32 -5.15
CA ASP A 157 -10.41 -5.96 -6.36
C ASP A 157 -11.34 -7.12 -5.97
N MET A 158 -12.33 -7.41 -6.82
CA MET A 158 -13.18 -8.60 -6.73
C MET A 158 -12.41 -9.86 -7.09
N TYR A 159 -11.59 -9.81 -8.14
CA TYR A 159 -10.90 -10.96 -8.71
C TYR A 159 -9.43 -10.95 -8.32
N ARG A 160 -8.92 -12.04 -7.72
CA ARG A 160 -7.50 -12.17 -7.33
C ARG A 160 -7.02 -13.59 -7.62
N ASP A 161 -6.10 -13.73 -8.59
CA ASP A 161 -5.62 -15.03 -9.11
C ASP A 161 -4.90 -15.86 -8.06
N ASN A 162 -4.27 -15.19 -7.09
CA ASN A 162 -3.54 -15.82 -6.00
C ASN A 162 -4.44 -16.35 -4.87
N GLU A 163 -5.77 -16.29 -5.02
CA GLU A 163 -6.74 -16.77 -4.02
C GLU A 163 -7.71 -17.81 -4.56
N GLN A 164 -8.28 -18.59 -3.65
CA GLN A 164 -9.25 -19.65 -3.98
C GLN A 164 -10.55 -19.46 -3.17
N PRO A 165 -11.72 -19.29 -3.83
CA PRO A 165 -11.87 -19.00 -5.26
C PRO A 165 -11.36 -17.59 -5.62
N ALA A 166 -10.79 -17.46 -6.83
CA ALA A 166 -10.25 -16.19 -7.32
C ALA A 166 -11.35 -15.15 -7.58
N HIS A 167 -12.49 -15.59 -8.12
CA HIS A 167 -13.53 -14.72 -8.69
C HIS A 167 -14.40 -13.96 -7.71
N ASN A 168 -14.38 -14.33 -6.43
CA ASN A 168 -15.16 -13.68 -5.37
C ASN A 168 -14.26 -13.21 -4.21
N ALA A 169 -12.95 -13.07 -4.43
CA ALA A 169 -12.01 -12.75 -3.38
C ALA A 169 -12.39 -11.46 -2.65
N GLY A 170 -12.69 -10.37 -3.39
CA GLY A 170 -13.12 -9.10 -2.81
C GLY A 170 -14.35 -9.21 -1.92
N ALA A 171 -15.38 -9.94 -2.38
CA ALA A 171 -16.58 -10.19 -1.60
C ALA A 171 -16.27 -10.98 -0.31
N ARG A 172 -15.48 -12.07 -0.40
CA ARG A 172 -15.06 -12.86 0.77
C ARG A 172 -14.30 -12.02 1.79
N LEU A 173 -13.41 -11.13 1.33
CA LEU A 173 -12.70 -10.20 2.19
C LEU A 173 -13.68 -9.27 2.94
N ILE A 174 -14.59 -8.60 2.22
CA ILE A 174 -15.54 -7.66 2.84
C ILE A 174 -16.45 -8.37 3.85
N LYS A 175 -16.94 -9.57 3.52
CA LYS A 175 -17.75 -10.37 4.44
C LYS A 175 -17.00 -10.64 5.75
N GLN A 176 -15.74 -11.06 5.69
CA GLN A 176 -14.94 -11.31 6.89
C GLN A 176 -14.64 -10.02 7.67
N ILE A 177 -14.41 -8.89 6.98
CA ILE A 177 -14.27 -7.57 7.60
C ILE A 177 -15.53 -7.19 8.39
N ARG A 178 -16.71 -7.40 7.81
CA ARG A 178 -18.00 -7.12 8.44
C ARG A 178 -18.25 -8.04 9.65
N GLN A 179 -17.89 -9.32 9.56
CA GLN A 179 -17.94 -10.28 10.67
C GLN A 179 -17.02 -9.88 11.83
N MET A 180 -15.88 -9.24 11.55
CA MET A 180 -15.00 -8.65 12.56
C MET A 180 -15.55 -7.35 13.17
N GLY A 181 -16.72 -6.88 12.70
CA GLY A 181 -17.42 -5.71 13.20
C GLY A 181 -16.96 -4.37 12.60
N PHE A 182 -16.14 -4.38 11.55
CA PHE A 182 -15.77 -3.17 10.82
C PHE A 182 -16.93 -2.74 9.92
N GLN A 183 -17.37 -1.49 10.04
CA GLN A 183 -18.42 -0.82 9.26
C GLN A 183 -17.83 0.28 8.37
N ASN A 184 -16.50 0.28 8.18
CA ASN A 184 -15.81 1.24 7.35
C ASN A 184 -16.29 1.17 5.89
N PRO A 185 -16.26 2.30 5.15
CA PRO A 185 -16.56 2.31 3.73
C PRO A 185 -15.61 1.40 2.94
N CYS A 186 -16.19 0.62 2.03
CA CYS A 186 -15.47 -0.28 1.13
C CYS A 186 -15.72 0.13 -0.32
N LEU A 187 -14.66 0.17 -1.12
CA LEU A 187 -14.73 0.32 -2.57
C LEU A 187 -14.22 -0.96 -3.23
N VAL A 188 -15.04 -1.51 -4.11
CA VAL A 188 -14.68 -2.60 -5.01
C VAL A 188 -14.40 -1.98 -6.38
N PHE A 189 -13.13 -1.90 -6.75
CA PHE A 189 -12.69 -1.35 -8.03
C PHE A 189 -12.41 -2.48 -9.01
N VAL A 190 -13.21 -2.60 -10.07
CA VAL A 190 -13.30 -3.79 -10.93
C VAL A 190 -13.47 -3.43 -12.39
N GLY A 191 -13.17 -4.37 -13.28
CA GLY A 191 -13.45 -4.24 -14.73
C GLY A 191 -14.91 -4.51 -15.12
N ASP A 192 -15.68 -5.24 -14.29
CA ASP A 192 -17.09 -5.58 -14.54
C ASP A 192 -17.92 -5.31 -13.28
N LYS A 193 -18.59 -4.15 -13.28
CA LYS A 193 -19.41 -3.70 -12.16
C LYS A 193 -20.59 -4.63 -11.89
N GLN A 194 -21.31 -5.05 -12.93
CA GLN A 194 -22.55 -5.82 -12.79
C GLN A 194 -22.26 -7.19 -12.19
N LYS A 195 -21.23 -7.88 -12.68
CA LYS A 195 -20.81 -9.18 -12.14
C LYS A 195 -20.33 -9.08 -10.69
N ALA A 196 -19.62 -8.01 -10.35
CA ALA A 196 -19.17 -7.79 -8.97
C ALA A 196 -20.35 -7.51 -8.02
N GLU A 197 -21.33 -6.70 -8.43
CA GLU A 197 -22.55 -6.44 -7.66
C GLU A 197 -23.36 -7.73 -7.42
N GLN A 198 -23.53 -8.56 -8.46
CA GLN A 198 -24.18 -9.87 -8.32
C GLN A 198 -23.43 -10.79 -7.34
N THR A 199 -22.10 -10.81 -7.41
CA THR A 199 -21.26 -11.60 -6.50
C THR A 199 -21.39 -11.12 -5.05
N ILE A 200 -21.49 -9.82 -4.83
CA ILE A 200 -21.72 -9.27 -3.48
C ILE A 200 -23.10 -9.65 -2.97
N GLN A 201 -24.12 -9.58 -3.83
CA GLN A 201 -25.49 -9.94 -3.47
C GLN A 201 -25.64 -11.43 -3.13
N SER A 202 -24.92 -12.32 -3.81
CA SER A 202 -24.97 -13.76 -3.52
C SER A 202 -24.18 -14.15 -2.28
N GLU A 203 -23.08 -13.44 -1.98
CA GLU A 203 -22.18 -13.78 -0.87
C GLU A 203 -22.59 -13.17 0.49
N MET A 204 -23.33 -12.06 0.49
CA MET A 204 -23.56 -11.22 1.67
C MET A 204 -25.02 -10.83 1.87
N ASN A 205 -25.44 -10.70 3.13
CA ASN A 205 -26.77 -10.18 3.47
C ASN A 205 -26.83 -8.64 3.41
N SER A 206 -28.02 -8.06 3.46
CA SER A 206 -28.23 -6.60 3.35
C SER A 206 -27.49 -5.77 4.39
N ARG A 207 -27.22 -6.31 5.59
CA ARG A 207 -26.44 -5.63 6.62
C ARG A 207 -24.96 -5.58 6.27
N GLU A 208 -24.43 -6.67 5.73
CA GLU A 208 -23.03 -6.77 5.29
C GLU A 208 -22.75 -5.88 4.08
N GLN A 209 -23.75 -5.70 3.22
CA GLN A 209 -23.67 -4.86 2.00
C GLN A 209 -23.61 -3.35 2.27
N LYS A 210 -23.84 -2.92 3.52
CA LYS A 210 -23.85 -1.50 3.87
C LYS A 210 -22.48 -0.86 3.59
N ASP A 211 -22.50 0.36 3.06
CA ASP A 211 -21.31 1.19 2.79
C ASP A 211 -20.30 0.52 1.84
N ILE A 212 -20.77 -0.34 0.94
CA ILE A 212 -19.99 -0.88 -0.18
C ILE A 212 -20.34 -0.13 -1.46
N ARG A 213 -19.33 0.41 -2.14
CA ARG A 213 -19.46 0.96 -3.50
C ARG A 213 -18.72 0.06 -4.48
N VAL A 214 -19.34 -0.25 -5.61
CA VAL A 214 -18.72 -0.97 -6.72
C VAL A 214 -18.58 -0.02 -7.90
N THR A 215 -17.40 0.04 -8.50
CA THR A 215 -17.16 0.95 -9.63
C THR A 215 -16.10 0.43 -10.60
N THR A 216 -16.26 0.82 -11.85
CA THR A 216 -15.27 0.73 -12.94
C THR A 216 -14.57 2.08 -13.17
N GLU A 217 -15.09 3.15 -12.57
CA GLU A 217 -14.68 4.52 -12.87
C GLU A 217 -13.46 4.94 -12.05
N THR A 218 -12.42 5.40 -12.74
CA THR A 218 -11.18 5.87 -12.08
C THR A 218 -11.44 7.10 -11.19
N ASN A 219 -12.37 7.98 -11.58
CA ASN A 219 -12.71 9.17 -10.80
C ASN A 219 -13.34 8.80 -9.44
N ASP A 220 -14.15 7.75 -9.40
CA ASP A 220 -14.75 7.25 -8.17
C ASP A 220 -13.67 6.74 -7.22
N LEU A 221 -12.70 6.00 -7.75
CA LEU A 221 -11.54 5.52 -6.99
C LEU A 221 -10.74 6.69 -6.43
N ILE A 222 -10.44 7.70 -7.25
CA ILE A 222 -9.68 8.90 -6.85
C ILE A 222 -10.39 9.62 -5.70
N ASN A 223 -11.67 9.94 -5.86
CA ASN A 223 -12.46 10.63 -4.82
C ASN A 223 -12.54 9.80 -3.54
N PHE A 224 -12.64 8.48 -3.69
CA PHE A 224 -12.67 7.55 -2.57
C PHE A 224 -11.34 7.49 -1.81
N VAL A 225 -10.18 7.48 -2.48
CA VAL A 225 -8.89 7.43 -1.78
C VAL A 225 -8.45 8.79 -1.24
N ASN A 226 -8.91 9.89 -1.82
CA ASN A 226 -8.59 11.24 -1.39
C ASN A 226 -9.44 11.75 -0.22
N PHE A 227 -10.45 11.00 0.21
CA PHE A 227 -11.40 11.44 1.23
C PHE A 227 -12.24 12.66 0.83
N ASP A 228 -12.43 12.87 -0.47
CA ASP A 228 -13.27 13.96 -0.97
C ASP A 228 -14.73 13.68 -0.55
N GLN A 229 -15.36 14.67 0.10
CA GLN A 229 -16.74 14.58 0.60
C GLN A 229 -17.78 15.01 -0.46
N ASN A 230 -17.34 15.38 -1.66
CA ASN A 230 -18.21 15.88 -2.73
C ASN A 230 -18.51 14.79 -3.76
N VAL A 231 -19.22 13.74 -3.36
CA VAL A 231 -20.15 12.95 -4.20
C VAL A 231 -21.26 12.41 -3.31
#